data_AF-A0A451C3X9-F1
#
_entry.id   AF-A0A451C3X9-F1
#
_cell.length_a   1.000
_cell.length_b   1.000
_cell.length_c   1.000
_cell.angle_alpha   90.00
_cell.angle_beta   90.00
_cell.angle_gamma   90.00
#
_symmetry.space_group_name_H-M   'P 1'
#
loop_
_entity.id
_entity.type
_entity.pdbx_description
1 polymer ?
#
loop_
_entity_poly.entity_id
_entity_poly.type
_entity_poly.pdbx_seq_one_letter_code
_entity_poly.pdbx_strand_id
1 'polypeptide(L)' 'MFRYSPIMSKFDWNDEKNEALERTREVCFKEVLIRIRNGNVLDVIRHPNRNRYPGQNIIVLDADGYV' A
#
# COMPACT_ATOMS: atom_id res chain seq x y z
N MET A 1 7.74 -16.82 22.66
CA MET A 1 7.35 -17.44 21.36
C MET A 1 6.02 -16.84 20.94
N PHE A 2 6.05 -15.69 20.27
CA PHE A 2 4.83 -15.05 19.79
C PHE A 2 4.33 -15.83 18.57
N ARG A 3 3.16 -16.43 18.71
CA ARG A 3 2.44 -17.12 17.64
C ARG A 3 2.18 -16.10 16.54
N TYR A 4 2.87 -16.22 15.41
CA TYR A 4 2.44 -15.58 14.17
C TYR A 4 1.07 -16.18 13.84
N SER A 5 0.00 -15.46 14.18
CA SER A 5 -1.33 -15.79 13.69
C SER A 5 -1.36 -15.43 12.20
N PRO A 6 -1.80 -16.34 11.31
CA PRO A 6 -1.94 -16.06 9.89
C PRO A 6 -3.19 -15.19 9.67
N ILE A 7 -3.14 -13.94 10.11
CA ILE A 7 -4.14 -12.90 9.78
C ILE A 7 -3.68 -12.09 8.55
N MET A 8 -3.00 -12.76 7.60
CA MET A 8 -2.48 -12.17 6.36
C MET A 8 -3.29 -12.56 5.12
N SER A 9 -4.56 -12.92 5.23
CA SER A 9 -5.35 -13.45 4.10
C SER A 9 -6.25 -12.43 3.37
N LYS A 10 -5.90 -11.14 3.33
CA LYS A 10 -6.69 -10.14 2.56
C LYS A 10 -5.90 -9.16 1.70
N PHE A 11 -4.58 -9.19 1.74
CA PHE A 11 -3.75 -8.31 0.93
C PHE A 11 -2.78 -9.16 0.13
N ASP A 12 -2.75 -8.89 -1.17
CA ASP A 12 -1.88 -9.54 -2.13
C ASP A 12 -1.23 -8.45 -2.98
N TRP A 13 0.00 -8.71 -3.43
CA TRP A 13 0.76 -7.82 -4.29
C TRP A 13 1.68 -8.64 -5.18
N ASN A 14 2.10 -8.04 -6.30
CA ASN A 14 3.08 -8.66 -7.18
C ASN A 14 4.50 -8.46 -6.61
N ASP A 15 5.22 -9.55 -6.38
CA ASP A 15 6.56 -9.53 -5.78
C ASP A 15 7.61 -8.88 -6.67
N GLU A 16 7.58 -9.10 -7.98
CA GLU A 16 8.52 -8.46 -8.93
C GLU A 16 8.41 -6.93 -8.87
N LYS A 17 7.18 -6.42 -8.80
CA LYS A 17 6.91 -4.99 -8.63
C LYS A 17 7.36 -4.50 -7.26
N ASN A 18 7.17 -5.30 -6.21
CA ASN A 18 7.66 -4.95 -4.87
C ASN A 18 9.18 -4.76 -4.88
N GLU A 19 9.92 -5.73 -5.40
CA GLU A 19 11.38 -5.66 -5.50
C GLU A 19 11.85 -4.47 -6.34
N ALA A 20 11.15 -4.19 -7.46
CA ALA A 20 11.47 -3.04 -8.30
C ALA A 20 11.29 -1.71 -7.55
N LEU A 21 10.21 -1.57 -6.76
CA LEU A 21 9.96 -0.37 -5.96
C LEU A 21 10.98 -0.22 -4.83
N GLU A 22 11.35 -1.32 -4.17
CA GLU A 22 12.38 -1.30 -3.13
C GLU A 22 13.72 -0.81 -3.68
N ARG A 23 14.15 -1.34 -4.84
CA ARG A 23 15.44 -0.96 -5.45
C ARG A 23 15.47 0.47 -6.00
N THR A 24 14.34 0.97 -6.49
CA THR A 24 14.31 2.25 -7.24
C THR A 24 13.80 3.44 -6.43
N ARG A 25 13.03 3.17 -5.37
CA ARG A 25 12.33 4.21 -4.60
C ARG A 25 12.40 3.98 -3.10
N GLU A 26 13.09 2.93 -2.65
CA GLU A 26 13.26 2.60 -1.22
C GLU A 26 11.93 2.41 -0.47
N VAL A 27 10.88 1.95 -1.17
CA VAL A 27 9.56 1.68 -0.60
C VAL A 27 9.07 0.28 -0.95
N CYS A 28 8.31 -0.35 -0.04
CA CYS A 28 7.73 -1.69 -0.24
C CYS A 28 6.25 -1.79 0.19
N PHE A 29 5.53 -2.78 -0.35
CA PHE A 29 4.12 -2.99 -0.02
C PHE A 29 3.89 -3.38 1.44
N LYS A 30 4.86 -4.04 2.07
CA LYS A 30 4.77 -4.39 3.49
C LYS A 30 4.71 -3.13 4.37
N GLU A 31 5.53 -2.14 4.07
CA GLU A 31 5.52 -0.86 4.78
C GLU A 31 4.20 -0.11 4.57
N VAL A 32 3.75 -0.03 3.32
CA VAL A 32 2.44 0.55 2.95
C VAL A 32 1.31 -0.10 3.75
N LEU A 33 1.30 -1.43 3.89
CA LEU A 33 0.30 -2.16 4.67
C LEU A 33 0.35 -1.81 6.16
N ILE A 34 1.54 -1.65 6.73
CA ILE A 34 1.72 -1.22 8.13
C ILE A 34 1.13 0.18 8.33
N ARG A 35 1.44 1.13 7.44
CA ARG A 35 0.90 2.49 7.48
C ARG A 35 -0.63 2.52 7.41
N ILE A 36 -1.21 1.72 6.50
CA ILE A 36 -2.69 1.56 6.43
C ILE A 36 -3.26 1.03 7.74
N ARG A 37 -2.64 0.00 8.32
CA ARG A 37 -3.10 -0.62 9.59
C ARG A 37 -2.95 0.31 10.79
N ASN A 38 -1.98 1.21 10.76
CA ASN A 38 -1.74 2.21 11.80
C ASN A 38 -2.63 3.45 11.64
N GLY A 39 -3.48 3.52 10.61
CA GLY A 39 -4.38 4.65 10.39
C GLY A 39 -3.74 5.85 9.69
N ASN A 40 -2.56 5.70 9.10
CA ASN A 40 -1.86 6.77 8.37
C ASN A 40 -2.42 7.00 6.94
N VAL A 41 -3.72 6.75 6.73
CA VAL A 41 -4.40 7.02 5.47
C VAL A 41 -4.94 8.45 5.50
N LEU A 42 -4.44 9.29 4.59
CA LEU A 42 -4.88 10.68 4.46
C LEU A 42 -6.16 10.77 3.63
N ASP A 43 -6.24 10.01 2.53
CA ASP A 43 -7.40 10.01 1.65
C ASP A 43 -7.48 8.72 0.82
N VAL A 44 -8.68 8.40 0.32
CA VAL A 44 -8.93 7.33 -0.66
C VAL A 44 -9.75 7.91 -1.79
N ILE A 45 -9.07 8.23 -2.89
CA ILE A 45 -9.69 8.86 -4.07
C ILE A 45 -9.95 7.84 -5.17
N ARG A 46 -11.00 8.07 -5.96
CA ARG A 46 -11.24 7.28 -7.18
C ARG A 46 -10.22 7.68 -8.24
N HIS A 47 -9.72 6.73 -9.02
CA HIS A 47 -8.79 7.03 -10.10
C HIS A 47 -9.42 8.04 -11.10
N PRO A 48 -8.78 9.18 -11.42
CA PRO A 48 -9.40 10.24 -12.24
C PRO A 48 -9.69 9.77 -13.67
N ASN A 49 -8.80 8.96 -14.25
CA ASN A 49 -9.04 8.31 -15.54
C ASN A 49 -9.77 6.96 -15.35
N ARG A 50 -11.09 7.03 -15.15
CA ARG A 50 -11.94 5.86 -14.93
C ARG A 50 -12.12 4.98 -16.18
N ASN A 51 -11.97 5.55 -17.37
CA ASN A 51 -12.07 4.79 -18.62
C ASN A 51 -10.92 3.80 -18.76
N ARG A 52 -9.70 4.23 -18.40
CA ARG A 52 -8.51 3.36 -18.45
C ARG A 52 -8.37 2.47 -17.22
N TYR A 53 -8.81 2.94 -16.05
CA TYR A 53 -8.67 2.24 -14.76
C TYR A 53 -10.03 2.10 -14.05
N PRO A 54 -10.96 1.32 -14.62
CA PRO A 54 -12.28 1.13 -14.03
C PRO A 54 -12.16 0.39 -12.69
N GLY A 55 -12.89 0.87 -11.68
CA GLY A 55 -12.91 0.26 -10.35
C GLY A 55 -11.70 0.54 -9.46
N GLN A 56 -10.64 1.17 -9.98
CA GLN A 56 -9.43 1.45 -9.21
C GLN A 56 -9.58 2.68 -8.30
N ASN A 57 -9.01 2.57 -7.10
CA ASN A 57 -8.83 3.67 -6.15
C ASN A 57 -7.33 3.94 -5.94
N ILE A 58 -7.02 5.16 -5.51
CA ILE A 58 -5.69 5.60 -5.09
C ILE A 58 -5.80 5.88 -3.59
N ILE A 59 -4.87 5.33 -2.83
CA ILE A 59 -4.76 5.55 -1.39
C ILE A 59 -3.59 6.51 -1.17
N VAL A 60 -3.86 7.64 -0.51
CA VAL A 60 -2.85 8.62 -0.12
C VAL A 60 -2.45 8.32 1.31
N LEU A 61 -1.15 8.12 1.54
CA LEU A 61 -0.59 7.80 2.85
C LEU A 61 0.34 8.91 3.30
N ASP A 62 0.39 9.14 4.61
CA ASP A 62 1.42 9.97 5.22
C ASP A 62 2.77 9.23 5.20
N ALA A 63 3.74 9.81 4.51
CA ALA A 63 5.12 9.35 4.43
C ALA A 63 6.01 10.33 5.21
N ASP A 64 6.06 10.11 6.53
CA ASP A 64 6.99 10.75 7.46
C ASP A 64 6.74 12.26 7.68
N GLY A 65 5.47 12.67 7.66
CA GLY A 65 5.03 13.97 8.16
C GLY A 65 5.16 15.13 7.16
N TYR A 66 5.34 14.83 5.87
CA TYR A 66 5.23 15.83 4.82
C TYR A 66 3.78 15.88 4.30
N VAL A 67 3.04 16.93 4.66
CA VAL A 67 1.74 17.29 4.10
C VAL A 67 1.78 18.73 3.61
#